data_AF-A0A2D4PFU3-F1
#
_entry.id   AF-A0A2D4PFU3-F1
#
_cell.length_a   1.000
_cell.length_b   1.000
_cell.length_c   1.000
_cell.angle_alpha   90.00
_cell.angle_beta   90.00
_cell.angle_gamma   90.00
#
_symmetry.space_group_name_H-M   'P 1'
#
loop_
_entity.id
_entity.type
_entity.pdbx_description
1 polymer ?
#
loop_
_entity_poly.entity_id
_entity_poly.type
_entity_poly.pdbx_seq_one_letter_code
_entity_poly.pdbx_strand_id
1 'polypeptide(L)'
;MFLFFRVNLGKTYNIVLGSGQIVLGMDIGLREMCVGEKRTVVIPPHFGYGEAGVEGEVPGSAVLLFDIELLDLVSGLPEGYMFVWHDEVSPNLFEEIDKDNNGDVLLEEFNKYIHDQVNSGKGKLAPGYNSETIVKNMFNNQDRNGDGKITSEEFRLKDQEPQGHDEL
;
A
#
# COMPACT_ATOMS: atom_id res chain seq x y z
N MET A 1 5.65 11.05 -39.93
CA MET A 1 4.40 10.29 -39.68
C MET A 1 4.23 10.22 -38.17
N PHE A 2 3.21 10.87 -37.60
CA PHE A 2 2.90 10.76 -36.17
C PHE A 2 1.84 9.68 -35.99
N LEU A 3 2.21 8.57 -35.35
CA LEU A 3 1.28 7.47 -35.06
C LEU A 3 0.64 7.76 -33.70
N PHE A 4 -0.68 7.93 -33.67
CA PHE A 4 -1.45 8.04 -32.43
C PHE A 4 -2.02 6.67 -32.09
N PHE A 5 -1.61 6.10 -30.96
CA PHE A 5 -2.16 4.84 -30.47
C PHE A 5 -3.24 5.15 -29.44
N ARG A 6 -4.49 4.79 -29.74
CA ARG A 6 -5.64 4.97 -28.84
C ARG A 6 -5.98 3.63 -28.20
N VAL A 7 -5.81 3.55 -26.88
CA VAL A 7 -6.20 2.36 -26.10
C VAL A 7 -7.54 2.65 -25.43
N ASN A 8 -8.58 1.88 -25.75
CA ASN A 8 -9.85 1.91 -25.04
C ASN A 8 -9.96 0.64 -24.20
N LEU A 9 -9.71 0.74 -22.89
CA LEU A 9 -9.66 -0.45 -22.03
C LEU A 9 -11.04 -0.91 -21.56
N GLY A 10 -12.10 -0.10 -21.67
CA GLY A 10 -13.49 -0.45 -21.31
C GLY A 10 -13.69 -1.02 -19.90
N LYS A 11 -12.66 -0.98 -19.06
CA LYS A 11 -12.54 -1.64 -17.76
C LYS A 11 -12.07 -0.61 -16.75
N THR A 12 -12.54 -0.76 -15.52
CA THR A 12 -12.10 0.04 -14.38
C THR A 12 -10.82 -0.54 -13.80
N TYR A 13 -9.86 0.32 -13.48
CA TYR A 13 -8.60 -0.07 -12.85
C TYR A 13 -8.42 0.68 -11.55
N ASN A 14 -8.05 -0.04 -10.50
CA ASN A 14 -7.61 0.55 -9.25
C ASN A 14 -6.10 0.79 -9.36
N ILE A 15 -5.69 2.05 -9.21
CA ILE A 15 -4.30 2.48 -9.34
C ILE A 15 -3.90 3.31 -8.14
N VAL A 16 -2.63 3.22 -7.77
CA VAL A 16 -2.06 4.06 -6.71
C VAL A 16 -1.08 5.03 -7.35
N LEU A 17 -1.40 6.31 -7.29
CA LEU A 17 -0.52 7.35 -7.83
C LEU A 17 0.82 7.35 -7.09
N GLY A 18 1.91 7.53 -7.83
CA GLY A 18 3.28 7.47 -7.29
C GLY A 18 3.84 6.07 -7.00
N SER A 19 3.07 4.99 -7.20
CA SER A 19 3.52 3.61 -6.95
C SER A 19 4.40 3.01 -8.06
N GLY A 20 4.48 3.67 -9.22
CA GLY A 20 5.17 3.14 -10.40
C GLY A 20 4.42 2.01 -11.13
N GLN A 21 3.14 1.76 -10.79
CA GLN A 21 2.31 0.73 -11.44
C GLN A 21 1.88 1.08 -12.88
N ILE A 22 1.99 2.35 -13.26
CA ILE A 22 1.57 2.90 -14.55
C ILE A 22 2.70 3.75 -15.15
N VAL A 23 2.64 3.99 -16.46
CA VAL A 23 3.62 4.86 -17.13
C VAL A 23 3.65 6.25 -16.51
N LEU A 24 4.83 6.85 -16.43
CA LEU A 24 5.06 8.11 -15.71
C LEU A 24 4.14 9.24 -16.17
N GLY A 25 3.89 9.36 -17.48
CA GLY A 25 2.99 10.39 -18.01
C GLY A 25 1.54 10.22 -17.59
N MET A 26 1.12 8.98 -17.31
CA MET A 26 -0.21 8.68 -16.78
C MET A 26 -0.29 9.10 -15.32
N ASP A 27 0.70 8.74 -14.51
CA ASP A 27 0.76 9.14 -13.09
C ASP A 27 0.71 10.66 -12.93
N ILE A 28 1.44 11.39 -13.79
CA ILE A 28 1.40 12.86 -13.83
C ILE A 28 0.03 13.36 -14.30
N GLY A 29 -0.53 12.80 -15.37
CA GLY A 29 -1.79 13.26 -15.97
C GLY A 29 -3.02 13.08 -15.11
N LEU A 30 -2.97 12.14 -14.15
CA LEU A 30 -4.05 11.84 -13.21
C LEU A 30 -4.01 12.67 -11.93
N ARG A 31 -2.91 13.39 -11.67
CA ARG A 31 -2.83 14.29 -10.52
C ARG A 31 -3.88 15.39 -10.65
N GLU A 32 -4.40 15.79 -9.50
CA GLU A 32 -5.41 16.85 -9.37
C GLU A 32 -6.70 16.61 -10.17
N MET A 33 -7.01 15.36 -10.50
CA MET A 33 -8.33 15.00 -11.03
C MET A 33 -9.37 14.98 -9.91
N CYS A 34 -10.57 15.46 -10.23
CA CYS A 34 -11.74 15.35 -9.35
C CYS A 34 -12.55 14.09 -9.69
N VAL A 35 -13.19 13.50 -8.67
CA VAL A 35 -14.11 12.37 -8.89
C VAL A 35 -15.24 12.79 -9.84
N GLY A 36 -15.48 11.98 -10.87
CA GLY A 36 -16.40 12.24 -11.99
C GLY A 36 -15.80 13.01 -13.16
N GLU A 37 -14.55 13.48 -13.06
CA GLU A 37 -13.88 14.17 -14.15
C GLU A 37 -13.48 13.20 -15.27
N LYS A 38 -13.68 13.62 -16.52
CA LYS A 38 -13.14 12.95 -17.70
C LYS A 38 -12.01 13.78 -18.29
N ARG A 39 -10.88 13.15 -18.56
CA ARG A 39 -9.69 13.81 -19.09
C ARG A 39 -9.07 12.98 -20.21
N THR A 40 -8.66 13.66 -21.27
CA THR A 40 -7.83 13.04 -22.31
C THR A 40 -6.37 13.37 -22.02
N VAL A 41 -5.56 12.34 -21.79
CA VAL A 41 -4.13 12.46 -21.48
C VAL A 41 -3.31 12.05 -22.70
N VAL A 42 -2.45 12.96 -23.16
CA VAL A 42 -1.51 12.74 -24.26
C VAL A 42 -0.12 12.53 -23.68
N ILE A 43 0.44 11.34 -23.85
CA ILE A 43 1.71 10.96 -23.25
C ILE A 43 2.75 10.80 -24.36
N PRO A 44 3.80 11.65 -24.40
CA PRO A 44 4.88 11.49 -25.35
C PRO A 44 5.74 10.26 -25.00
N PRO A 45 6.52 9.72 -25.94
CA PRO A 45 7.16 8.41 -25.77
C PRO A 45 8.08 8.31 -24.56
N HIS A 46 8.81 9.40 -24.23
CA HIS A 46 9.73 9.45 -23.09
C HIS A 46 9.03 9.40 -21.72
N PHE A 47 7.71 9.67 -21.67
CA PHE A 47 6.88 9.48 -20.49
C PHE A 47 5.98 8.23 -20.57
N GLY A 48 6.11 7.45 -21.66
CA GLY A 48 5.39 6.22 -21.93
C GLY A 48 6.33 5.02 -21.96
N TYR A 49 6.36 4.30 -23.09
CA TYR A 49 7.16 3.08 -23.29
C TYR A 49 8.47 3.30 -24.07
N GLY A 50 8.85 4.56 -24.30
CA GLY A 50 10.11 4.91 -24.95
C GLY A 50 10.24 4.40 -26.38
N GLU A 51 11.48 4.23 -26.84
CA GLU A 51 11.80 3.73 -28.18
C GLU A 51 11.52 2.23 -28.34
N ALA A 52 11.57 1.47 -27.25
CA ALA A 52 11.33 0.02 -27.26
C ALA A 52 9.85 -0.31 -27.48
N GLY A 53 8.94 0.48 -26.91
CA GLY A 53 7.52 0.17 -26.92
C GLY A 53 7.21 -1.08 -26.07
N VAL A 54 6.10 -1.73 -26.39
CA VAL A 54 5.69 -3.04 -25.84
C VAL A 54 5.45 -3.97 -27.02
N GLU A 55 6.21 -5.05 -27.09
CA GLU A 55 6.11 -6.01 -28.20
C GLU A 55 4.66 -6.51 -28.35
N GLY A 56 4.12 -6.41 -29.58
CA GLY A 56 2.76 -6.85 -29.91
C GLY A 56 1.63 -5.92 -29.46
N GLU A 57 1.89 -4.91 -28.63
CA GLU A 57 0.86 -3.99 -28.11
C GLU A 57 1.10 -2.54 -28.47
N VAL A 58 2.29 -2.00 -28.17
CA VAL A 58 2.61 -0.58 -28.34
C VAL A 58 3.86 -0.42 -29.19
N PRO A 59 3.75 0.21 -30.37
CA PRO A 59 4.93 0.49 -31.18
C PRO A 59 5.97 1.33 -30.44
N GLY A 60 7.25 1.10 -30.75
CA GLY A 60 8.33 1.95 -30.31
C GLY A 60 8.12 3.42 -30.71
N SER A 61 8.47 4.34 -29.82
CA SER A 61 8.30 5.79 -30.02
C SER A 61 6.85 6.25 -30.24
N ALA A 62 5.85 5.45 -29.85
CA ALA A 62 4.44 5.84 -29.96
C ALA A 62 4.05 6.93 -28.96
N VAL A 63 3.23 7.87 -29.42
CA VAL A 63 2.50 8.79 -28.53
C VAL A 63 1.23 8.08 -28.09
N LEU A 64 1.01 8.02 -26.76
CA LEU A 64 -0.15 7.38 -26.19
C LEU A 64 -1.26 8.41 -25.96
N LEU A 65 -2.48 8.04 -26.32
CA LEU A 65 -3.67 8.84 -26.09
C LEU A 65 -4.66 8.03 -25.25
N PHE A 66 -4.96 8.52 -24.05
CA PHE A 66 -5.89 7.88 -23.12
C PHE A 66 -7.08 8.79 -22.84
N ASP A 67 -8.27 8.23 -22.91
CA ASP A 67 -9.50 8.85 -22.41
C ASP A 67 -9.83 8.21 -21.06
N ILE A 68 -9.84 8.99 -20.00
CA ILE A 68 -9.93 8.49 -18.62
C ILE A 68 -11.08 9.18 -17.90
N GLU A 69 -11.74 8.44 -17.03
CA GLU A 69 -12.74 8.94 -16.10
C GLU A 69 -12.35 8.52 -14.69
N LEU A 70 -12.25 9.49 -13.78
CA LEU A 70 -11.98 9.18 -12.37
C LEU A 70 -13.30 8.83 -11.69
N LEU A 71 -13.48 7.56 -11.31
CA LEU A 71 -14.72 7.09 -10.69
C LEU A 71 -14.77 7.27 -9.18
N ASP A 72 -13.62 7.09 -8.52
CA ASP A 72 -13.50 7.18 -7.08
C ASP A 72 -12.07 7.62 -6.71
N LEU A 73 -11.92 8.29 -5.57
CA LEU A 73 -10.64 8.75 -5.04
C LEU A 73 -10.55 8.43 -3.56
N VAL A 74 -9.64 7.54 -3.21
CA VAL A 74 -9.35 7.17 -1.84
C VAL A 74 -8.02 7.79 -1.43
N SER A 75 -8.02 8.59 -0.36
CA SER A 75 -6.80 9.16 0.21
C SER A 75 -5.80 8.07 0.57
N GLY A 76 -4.56 8.19 0.11
CA GLY A 76 -3.48 7.28 0.47
C GLY A 76 -3.07 7.41 1.94
N LEU A 77 -2.09 6.61 2.35
CA LEU A 77 -1.39 6.80 3.62
C LEU A 77 -0.32 7.90 3.47
N PRO A 78 0.13 8.52 4.57
CA PRO A 78 1.30 9.40 4.53
C PRO A 78 2.53 8.70 3.97
N GLU A 79 3.44 9.46 3.38
CA GLU A 79 4.65 8.91 2.75
C GLU A 79 5.49 8.11 3.77
N GLY A 80 5.91 6.91 3.38
CA GLY A 80 6.68 5.99 4.24
C GLY A 80 5.85 5.08 5.15
N TYR A 81 4.52 5.25 5.21
CA TYR A 81 3.65 4.41 6.04
C TYR A 81 2.97 3.33 5.21
N MET A 82 3.07 2.08 5.66
CA MET A 82 2.33 0.95 5.09
C MET A 82 0.99 0.68 5.79
N PHE A 83 0.79 1.28 6.96
CA PHE A 83 -0.44 1.19 7.75
C PHE A 83 -0.56 2.36 8.72
N VAL A 84 -1.79 2.79 8.96
CA VAL A 84 -2.14 3.85 9.89
C VAL A 84 -3.34 3.41 10.73
N TRP A 85 -3.24 3.64 12.04
CA TRP A 85 -4.35 3.56 12.98
C TRP A 85 -5.14 4.86 12.96
N HIS A 86 -6.46 4.78 12.90
CA HIS A 86 -7.35 5.94 13.00
C HIS A 86 -7.83 6.19 14.42
N ASP A 87 -7.88 5.13 15.24
CA ASP A 87 -8.30 5.18 16.64
C ASP A 87 -7.14 4.91 17.60
N GLU A 88 -7.32 5.29 18.87
CA GLU A 88 -6.40 4.94 19.93
C GLU A 88 -6.30 3.42 20.09
N VAL A 89 -5.06 2.95 20.20
CA VAL A 89 -4.76 1.54 20.45
C VAL A 89 -5.21 1.19 21.86
N SER A 90 -6.04 0.14 21.98
CA SER A 90 -6.50 -0.37 23.28
C SER A 90 -5.31 -0.71 24.19
N PRO A 91 -5.34 -0.35 25.48
CA PRO A 91 -4.28 -0.71 26.43
C PRO A 91 -4.12 -2.23 26.59
N ASN A 92 -5.15 -3.01 26.25
CA ASN A 92 -5.15 -4.47 26.31
C ASN A 92 -5.01 -5.09 24.90
N LEU A 93 -4.35 -4.41 23.96
CA LEU A 93 -4.23 -4.86 22.57
C LEU A 93 -3.70 -6.30 22.45
N PHE A 94 -2.74 -6.69 23.29
CA PHE A 94 -2.20 -8.05 23.28
C PHE A 94 -3.28 -9.11 23.52
N GLU A 95 -4.10 -8.93 24.55
CA GLU A 95 -5.22 -9.84 24.87
C GLU A 95 -6.32 -9.82 23.80
N GLU A 96 -6.46 -8.72 23.05
CA GLU A 96 -7.43 -8.66 21.95
C GLU A 96 -6.99 -9.47 20.73
N ILE A 97 -5.67 -9.53 20.48
CA ILE A 97 -5.07 -10.26 19.36
C ILE A 97 -4.96 -11.75 19.68
N ASP A 98 -4.47 -12.08 20.88
CA ASP A 98 -4.35 -13.46 21.39
C ASP A 98 -5.74 -14.06 21.63
N LYS A 99 -6.30 -14.71 20.60
CA LYS A 99 -7.69 -15.18 20.64
C LYS A 99 -7.83 -16.45 21.44
N ASP A 100 -6.80 -17.28 21.44
CA ASP A 100 -6.80 -18.55 22.16
C ASP A 100 -6.26 -18.42 23.60
N ASN A 101 -5.79 -17.23 23.99
CA ASN A 101 -5.24 -16.89 25.30
C ASN A 101 -4.05 -17.79 25.67
N ASN A 102 -3.22 -18.12 24.69
CA ASN A 102 -2.05 -18.98 24.89
C ASN A 102 -0.79 -18.19 25.30
N GLY A 103 -0.83 -16.86 25.27
CA GLY A 103 0.28 -15.97 25.61
C GLY A 103 1.28 -15.69 24.46
N ASP A 104 1.00 -16.20 23.27
CA ASP A 104 1.83 -16.15 22.06
C ASP A 104 0.97 -15.69 20.86
N VAL A 105 1.21 -14.49 20.33
CA VAL A 105 0.51 -14.01 19.13
C VAL A 105 1.18 -14.56 17.88
N LEU A 106 0.47 -15.42 17.14
CA LEU A 106 0.95 -15.96 15.86
C LEU A 106 0.65 -15.02 14.68
N LEU A 107 1.35 -15.23 13.56
CA LEU A 107 1.11 -14.46 12.32
C LEU A 107 -0.35 -14.53 11.87
N GLU A 108 -1.02 -15.66 12.05
CA GLU A 108 -2.43 -15.84 11.67
C GLU A 108 -3.36 -14.96 12.52
N GLU A 109 -3.14 -14.89 13.82
CA GLU A 109 -3.93 -14.09 14.75
C GLU A 109 -3.69 -12.60 14.52
N PHE A 110 -2.42 -12.22 14.37
CA PHE A 110 -2.04 -10.86 14.03
C PHE A 110 -2.67 -10.43 12.70
N ASN A 111 -2.61 -11.28 11.67
CA ASN A 111 -3.18 -11.00 10.36
C ASN A 111 -4.69 -10.83 10.41
N LYS A 112 -5.37 -11.75 11.11
CA LYS A 112 -6.81 -11.66 11.33
C LYS A 112 -7.19 -10.37 12.05
N TYR A 113 -6.47 -10.01 13.11
CA TYR A 113 -6.72 -8.78 13.84
C TYR A 113 -6.56 -7.54 12.96
N ILE A 114 -5.45 -7.40 12.23
CA ILE A 114 -5.24 -6.25 11.34
C ILE A 114 -6.33 -6.16 10.27
N HIS A 115 -6.74 -7.28 9.68
CA HIS A 115 -7.86 -7.28 8.74
C HIS A 115 -9.19 -6.87 9.38
N ASP A 116 -9.49 -7.33 10.60
CA ASP A 116 -10.69 -6.93 11.34
C ASP A 116 -10.68 -5.42 11.67
N GLN A 117 -9.51 -4.86 11.99
CA GLN A 117 -9.35 -3.42 12.22
C GLN A 117 -9.53 -2.60 10.93
N VAL A 118 -9.06 -3.11 9.80
CA VAL A 118 -9.26 -2.48 8.48
C VAL A 118 -10.73 -2.54 8.07
N ASN A 119 -11.38 -3.69 8.24
CA ASN A 119 -12.79 -3.89 7.89
C ASN A 119 -13.74 -3.06 8.79
N SER A 120 -13.36 -2.85 10.05
CA SER A 120 -14.10 -1.98 10.97
C SER A 120 -13.81 -0.49 10.81
N GLY A 121 -12.88 -0.12 9.90
CA GLY A 121 -12.52 1.27 9.62
C GLY A 121 -11.56 1.91 10.63
N LYS A 122 -11.08 1.14 11.62
CA LYS A 122 -10.16 1.58 12.68
C LYS A 122 -8.70 1.67 12.22
N GLY A 123 -8.37 1.01 11.11
CA GLY A 123 -7.06 1.08 10.49
C GLY A 123 -7.16 1.10 8.97
N LYS A 124 -6.08 1.51 8.31
CA LYS A 124 -6.00 1.53 6.85
C LYS A 124 -4.66 0.99 6.39
N LEU A 125 -4.69 -0.01 5.52
CA LEU A 125 -3.51 -0.54 4.84
C LEU A 125 -3.23 0.28 3.58
N ALA A 126 -1.95 0.33 3.19
CA ALA A 126 -1.56 1.01 1.95
C ALA A 126 -2.30 0.38 0.75
N PRO A 127 -3.05 1.17 -0.03
CA PRO A 127 -3.71 0.65 -1.22
C PRO A 127 -2.66 0.19 -2.25
N GLY A 128 -3.03 -0.75 -3.12
CA GLY A 128 -2.18 -1.23 -4.23
C GLY A 128 -0.99 -2.11 -3.85
N TYR A 129 -0.77 -2.36 -2.57
CA TYR A 129 0.21 -3.33 -2.06
C TYR A 129 -0.48 -4.61 -1.58
N ASN A 130 0.26 -5.72 -1.54
CA ASN A 130 -0.25 -6.98 -1.01
C ASN A 130 -0.40 -6.89 0.51
N SER A 131 -1.63 -7.05 1.02
CA SER A 131 -1.95 -6.93 2.44
C SER A 131 -1.18 -7.92 3.31
N GLU A 132 -1.04 -9.18 2.87
CA GLU A 132 -0.30 -10.21 3.61
C GLU A 132 1.17 -9.83 3.77
N THR A 133 1.78 -9.22 2.74
CA THR A 133 3.18 -8.77 2.79
C THR A 133 3.35 -7.62 3.77
N ILE A 134 2.42 -6.66 3.76
CA ILE A 134 2.41 -5.53 4.69
C ILE A 134 2.32 -6.03 6.13
N VAL A 135 1.33 -6.89 6.40
CA VAL A 135 1.09 -7.48 7.72
C VAL A 135 2.27 -8.32 8.18
N LYS A 136 2.83 -9.15 7.29
CA LYS A 136 4.00 -9.97 7.58
C LYS A 136 5.22 -9.12 7.92
N ASN A 137 5.45 -8.01 7.22
CA ASN A 137 6.53 -7.09 7.55
C ASN A 137 6.31 -6.43 8.92
N MET A 138 5.07 -6.10 9.28
CA MET A 138 4.77 -5.60 10.64
C MET A 138 5.03 -6.65 11.70
N PHE A 139 4.57 -7.88 11.47
CA PHE A 139 4.79 -9.00 12.36
C PHE A 139 6.28 -9.22 12.61
N ASN A 140 7.08 -9.34 11.53
CA ASN A 140 8.53 -9.53 11.61
C ASN A 140 9.26 -8.36 12.30
N ASN A 141 8.70 -7.14 12.25
CA ASN A 141 9.27 -6.00 12.96
C ASN A 141 8.99 -6.04 14.47
N GLN A 142 7.95 -6.75 14.90
CA GLN A 142 7.62 -6.96 16.31
C GLN A 142 8.26 -8.23 16.89
N ASP A 143 8.38 -9.29 16.09
CA ASP A 143 9.11 -10.52 16.39
C ASP A 143 10.63 -10.22 16.43
N ARG A 144 11.11 -9.80 17.60
CA ARG A 144 12.50 -9.34 17.79
C ARG A 144 13.47 -10.51 17.86
N ASN A 145 13.01 -11.64 18.40
CA ASN A 145 13.83 -12.82 18.59
C ASN A 145 13.81 -13.75 17.35
N GLY A 146 12.89 -13.52 16.40
CA GLY A 146 12.77 -14.26 15.15
C GLY A 146 12.20 -15.67 15.32
N ASP A 147 11.46 -15.94 16.40
CA ASP A 147 10.93 -17.25 16.72
C ASP A 147 9.57 -17.54 16.06
N GLY A 148 9.03 -16.57 15.31
CA GLY A 148 7.78 -16.70 14.57
C GLY A 148 6.54 -16.49 15.41
N LYS A 149 6.67 -15.93 16.63
CA LYS A 149 5.57 -15.55 17.51
C LYS A 149 5.90 -14.22 18.19
N ILE A 150 4.86 -13.47 18.58
CA ILE A 150 5.02 -12.23 19.33
C ILE A 150 4.54 -12.49 20.75
N THR A 151 5.45 -12.40 21.69
CA THR A 151 5.14 -12.53 23.11
C THR A 151 4.75 -11.19 23.73
N SER A 152 4.12 -11.23 24.91
CA SER A 152 3.76 -10.02 25.65
C SER A 152 4.97 -9.12 25.97
N GLU A 153 6.18 -9.69 26.08
CA GLU A 153 7.42 -8.93 26.31
C GLU A 153 7.88 -8.18 25.06
N GLU A 154 7.76 -8.80 23.88
CA GLU A 154 8.12 -8.19 22.60
C GLU A 154 7.16 -7.08 22.18
N PHE A 155 5.89 -7.22 22.59
CA PHE A 155 4.84 -6.25 22.36
C PHE A 155 5.06 -4.92 23.09
N ARG A 156 5.86 -4.91 24.17
CA ARG A 156 6.12 -3.69 24.95
C ARG A 156 7.06 -2.76 24.19
N LEU A 157 6.65 -1.49 24.09
CA LEU A 157 7.48 -0.40 23.59
C LEU A 157 8.79 -0.35 24.41
N LYS A 158 9.92 -0.15 23.73
CA LYS A 158 11.28 -0.05 24.33
C LYS A 158 11.39 0.92 25.51
N ASP A 159 10.44 1.83 25.70
CA ASP A 159 10.43 2.84 26.76
C ASP A 159 10.04 2.30 28.15
N GLN A 160 9.69 1.01 28.27
CA GLN A 160 9.37 0.36 29.55
C GLN A 160 10.41 -0.66 30.03
N GLU A 161 11.53 -0.83 29.30
CA GLU A 161 12.67 -1.57 29.85
C GLU A 161 13.28 -0.74 31.00
N PRO A 162 13.48 -1.30 32.21
CA PRO A 162 14.27 -0.60 33.22
C PRO A 162 15.64 -0.35 32.61
N GLN A 163 16.06 0.92 32.56
CA GLN A 163 17.40 1.31 32.17
C GLN A 163 18.38 0.53 33.06
N GLY A 164 18.92 -0.57 32.52
CA GLY A 164 20.03 -1.31 33.09
C GLY A 164 21.24 -0.41 33.03
N HIS A 165 21.46 0.30 34.13
CA HIS A 165 22.56 1.20 34.36
C HIS A 165 23.83 0.36 34.57
N ASP A 166 24.46 -0.10 33.50
CA ASP A 166 25.81 -0.63 33.57
C ASP A 166 26.80 0.50 33.26
N GLU A 167 27.06 1.32 34.29
CA GLU A 167 28.39 1.93 34.43
C GLU A 167 29.37 0.79 34.76
N LEU A 168 30.34 0.56 33.87
CA LEU A 168 31.79 0.57 34.10
C LEU A 168 32.55 0.17 32.82
#